data_AF-A0A1V4MEP6-F1
#
_entry.id   AF-A0A1V4MEP6-F1
#
_cell.length_a   1.000
_cell.length_b   1.000
_cell.length_c   1.000
_cell.angle_alpha   90.00
_cell.angle_beta   90.00
_cell.angle_gamma   90.00
#
_symmetry.space_group_name_H-M   'P 1'
#
loop_
_entity.id
_entity.type
_entity.pdbx_description
1 polymer ?
#
loop_
_entity_poly.entity_id
_entity_poly.type
_entity_poly.pdbx_seq_one_letter_code
_entity_poly.pdbx_strand_id
1 'polypeptide(L)'
;MNKTRRQFMAGTAAVAGMSMLDGMGLFRTAATARATDSSPSRNLEDYPHITDVIQSRDMKSYFRLIVDACSDSREDYLSRVPFLIELEVAKIWSESRFEWDSVSSAGAAGLQQLMAPTARQYGLPVVKSAELANFDAAIVRYRESKAEAAARRQQLYILSESGVGGMKPMLIERINEARIALEDLNIKRTAAYHNLQAAKDLYVETIRGMTEKERGKKDARFVPAIHIPVGVKHLVRNITECRKYFGGPVEMNVWRGIAAYNAGLSRVKTWGGFPFIEETIYYTRNIISDLTRSLEMKSAYSTGNPALIAETRKRIGLREPFFVYVVKVGDNFFRILREQLMERYDLSYSEALQYIRDSEGNAVDPEKMSIILPDQQFRIYVPE
;
A
#
# COMPACT_ATOMS: atom_id res chain seq x y z
N MET A 1 -32.50 -9.50 3.23
CA MET A 1 -31.49 -9.05 2.26
C MET A 1 -32.10 -7.93 1.40
N ASN A 2 -31.62 -6.68 1.53
CA ASN A 2 -32.33 -5.49 1.02
C ASN A 2 -32.08 -5.24 -0.49
N LYS A 3 -33.15 -4.98 -1.26
CA LYS A 3 -33.18 -4.90 -2.74
C LYS A 3 -32.35 -3.73 -3.33
N THR A 4 -31.94 -2.77 -2.50
CA THR A 4 -31.18 -1.58 -2.93
C THR A 4 -29.72 -1.86 -3.33
N ARG A 5 -29.14 -3.01 -2.93
CA ARG A 5 -27.75 -3.38 -3.30
C ARG A 5 -27.57 -3.83 -4.76
N ARG A 6 -28.65 -4.07 -5.53
CA ARG A 6 -28.53 -4.61 -6.91
C ARG A 6 -28.27 -3.54 -7.99
N GLN A 7 -28.51 -2.27 -7.73
CA GLN A 7 -28.44 -1.25 -8.79
C GLN A 7 -27.01 -0.77 -9.11
N PHE A 8 -26.00 -1.14 -8.33
CA PHE A 8 -24.60 -0.75 -8.60
C PHE A 8 -23.85 -1.70 -9.56
N MET A 9 -24.40 -2.87 -9.91
CA MET A 9 -23.56 -3.98 -10.44
C MET A 9 -23.92 -4.54 -11.82
N ALA A 10 -24.83 -3.93 -12.58
CA ALA A 10 -25.26 -4.50 -13.87
C ALA A 10 -24.46 -4.06 -15.10
N GLY A 11 -23.46 -3.16 -14.96
CA GLY A 11 -22.82 -2.50 -16.11
C GLY A 11 -21.46 -3.08 -16.59
N THR A 12 -20.80 -3.95 -15.82
CA THR A 12 -19.37 -4.26 -16.04
C THR A 12 -19.09 -5.69 -16.52
N ALA A 13 -20.10 -6.56 -16.60
CA ALA A 13 -19.90 -8.00 -16.81
C ALA A 13 -19.41 -8.42 -18.22
N ALA A 14 -19.42 -7.54 -19.22
CA ALA A 14 -19.17 -7.94 -20.63
C ALA A 14 -17.70 -7.90 -21.09
N VAL A 15 -16.75 -7.36 -20.30
CA VAL A 15 -15.35 -7.15 -20.75
C VAL A 15 -14.35 -8.16 -20.12
N ALA A 16 -14.81 -9.06 -19.26
CA ALA A 16 -13.95 -9.76 -18.30
C ALA A 16 -13.08 -10.92 -18.82
N GLY A 17 -13.09 -11.25 -20.12
CA GLY A 17 -12.46 -12.49 -20.60
C GLY A 17 -10.96 -12.46 -20.84
N MET A 18 -10.38 -11.34 -21.31
CA MET A 18 -9.01 -11.40 -21.90
C MET A 18 -8.08 -10.20 -21.59
N SER A 19 -8.54 -9.15 -20.90
CA SER A 19 -7.71 -7.93 -20.68
C SER A 19 -7.30 -7.65 -19.23
N MET A 20 -7.59 -8.54 -18.26
CA MET A 20 -7.26 -8.32 -16.84
C MET A 20 -5.84 -8.77 -16.45
N LEU A 21 -5.06 -9.33 -17.37
CA LEU A 21 -3.75 -9.92 -17.09
C LEU A 21 -2.59 -8.92 -17.00
N ASP A 22 -2.78 -7.67 -17.40
CA ASP A 22 -1.85 -6.58 -17.10
C ASP A 22 -2.49 -5.60 -16.10
N GLY A 23 -1.69 -5.06 -15.18
CA GLY A 23 -2.17 -4.10 -14.18
C GLY A 23 -2.87 -2.88 -14.80
N MET A 24 -2.60 -2.58 -16.08
CA MET A 24 -3.17 -1.47 -16.83
C MET A 24 -4.61 -1.71 -17.28
N GLY A 25 -5.01 -2.95 -17.53
CA GLY A 25 -6.38 -3.33 -17.88
C GLY A 25 -7.35 -3.21 -16.70
N LEU A 26 -6.87 -3.52 -15.49
CA LEU A 26 -7.62 -3.35 -14.24
C LEU A 26 -7.89 -1.89 -13.95
N PHE A 27 -6.87 -1.04 -14.10
CA PHE A 27 -7.05 0.40 -13.94
C PHE A 27 -8.03 0.99 -14.97
N ARG A 28 -7.97 0.55 -16.24
CA ARG A 28 -8.95 0.95 -17.27
C ARG A 28 -10.37 0.52 -16.93
N THR A 29 -10.54 -0.67 -16.38
CA THR A 29 -11.86 -1.17 -15.94
C THR A 29 -12.40 -0.35 -14.77
N ALA A 30 -11.55 -0.03 -13.80
CA ALA A 30 -11.89 0.86 -12.69
C ALA A 30 -12.21 2.29 -13.17
N ALA A 31 -11.57 2.76 -14.24
CA ALA A 31 -11.83 4.08 -14.81
C ALA A 31 -13.10 4.15 -15.68
N THR A 32 -13.52 3.02 -16.26
CA THR A 32 -14.72 2.93 -17.13
C THR A 32 -16.00 2.64 -16.36
N ALA A 33 -15.91 2.14 -15.13
CA ALA A 33 -17.02 2.12 -14.18
C ALA A 33 -17.43 3.56 -13.84
N ARG A 34 -18.33 4.15 -14.63
CA ARG A 34 -18.91 5.48 -14.40
C ARG A 34 -19.43 5.59 -12.97
N ALA A 35 -19.08 6.68 -12.30
CA ALA A 35 -19.66 7.09 -11.03
C ALA A 35 -21.19 7.17 -11.21
N THR A 36 -21.93 6.36 -10.47
CA THR A 36 -23.35 6.61 -10.21
C THR A 36 -23.45 7.86 -9.34
N ASP A 37 -24.54 8.63 -9.44
CA ASP A 37 -24.79 9.87 -8.67
C ASP A 37 -24.80 9.70 -7.13
N SER A 38 -24.50 8.51 -6.62
CA SER A 38 -24.38 8.20 -5.20
C SER A 38 -22.97 8.48 -4.69
N SER A 39 -22.84 9.32 -3.65
CA SER A 39 -21.58 9.51 -2.93
C SER A 39 -20.99 8.18 -2.43
N PRO A 40 -19.66 8.00 -2.43
CA PRO A 40 -19.04 6.78 -1.91
C PRO A 40 -19.42 6.50 -0.45
N SER A 41 -19.50 5.22 -0.09
CA SER A 41 -19.80 4.84 1.30
C SER A 41 -18.66 5.25 2.24
N ARG A 42 -19.01 5.70 3.43
CA ARG A 42 -18.04 6.00 4.50
C ARG A 42 -17.75 4.79 5.39
N ASN A 43 -18.46 3.69 5.21
CA ASN A 43 -18.31 2.48 6.02
C ASN A 43 -17.25 1.57 5.39
N LEU A 44 -16.22 1.22 6.17
CA LEU A 44 -15.14 0.35 5.70
C LEU A 44 -15.64 -1.04 5.26
N GLU A 45 -16.71 -1.54 5.86
CA GLU A 45 -17.32 -2.84 5.53
C GLU A 45 -17.89 -2.90 4.09
N ASP A 46 -18.13 -1.75 3.46
CA ASP A 46 -18.54 -1.70 2.05
C ASP A 46 -17.34 -1.80 1.09
N TYR A 47 -16.11 -1.94 1.61
CA TYR A 47 -14.86 -2.07 0.85
C TYR A 47 -14.09 -3.35 1.21
N PRO A 48 -14.72 -4.54 1.09
CA PRO A 48 -14.05 -5.79 1.44
C PRO A 48 -12.80 -6.04 0.57
N HIS A 49 -12.79 -5.51 -0.66
CA HIS A 49 -11.63 -5.57 -1.55
C HIS A 49 -10.39 -4.84 -1.02
N ILE A 50 -10.57 -3.85 -0.14
CA ILE A 50 -9.48 -3.15 0.54
C ILE A 50 -9.02 -3.96 1.75
N THR A 51 -9.95 -4.36 2.62
CA THR A 51 -9.63 -5.01 3.90
C THR A 51 -9.03 -6.41 3.73
N ASP A 52 -9.36 -7.08 2.62
CA ASP A 52 -8.78 -8.37 2.28
C ASP A 52 -7.29 -8.26 1.94
N VAL A 53 -6.89 -7.16 1.30
CA VAL A 53 -5.53 -6.91 0.84
C VAL A 53 -4.70 -6.25 1.94
N ILE A 54 -5.26 -5.24 2.59
CA ILE A 54 -4.59 -4.42 3.60
C ILE A 54 -5.19 -4.70 4.97
N GLN A 55 -4.55 -5.61 5.70
CA GLN A 55 -4.95 -5.98 7.05
C GLN A 55 -4.39 -4.98 8.07
N SER A 56 -5.12 -3.90 8.31
CA SER A 56 -4.81 -2.91 9.35
C SER A 56 -5.94 -2.85 10.38
N ARG A 57 -5.59 -2.86 11.66
CA ARG A 57 -6.56 -2.67 12.76
C ARG A 57 -6.98 -1.21 12.89
N ASP A 58 -6.12 -0.28 12.51
CA ASP A 58 -6.29 1.16 12.73
C ASP A 58 -6.92 1.90 11.55
N MET A 59 -6.95 1.28 10.36
CA MET A 59 -7.57 1.87 9.16
C MET A 59 -9.01 2.35 9.42
N LYS A 60 -9.80 1.58 10.18
CA LYS A 60 -11.21 1.89 10.48
C LYS A 60 -11.39 3.29 11.07
N SER A 61 -10.44 3.74 11.89
CA SER A 61 -10.47 5.04 12.56
C SER A 61 -10.36 6.22 11.59
N TYR A 62 -9.71 6.02 10.45
CA TYR A 62 -9.40 7.08 9.49
C TYR A 62 -10.14 6.93 8.16
N PHE A 63 -10.74 5.77 7.89
CA PHE A 63 -11.35 5.46 6.60
C PHE A 63 -12.38 6.50 6.16
N ARG A 64 -13.25 6.94 7.07
CA ARG A 64 -14.21 8.02 6.78
C ARG A 64 -13.52 9.32 6.32
N LEU A 65 -12.44 9.73 6.99
CA LEU A 65 -11.69 10.94 6.62
C LEU A 65 -11.03 10.79 5.24
N ILE A 66 -10.55 9.59 4.91
CA ILE A 66 -9.98 9.28 3.60
C ILE A 66 -11.05 9.39 2.51
N VAL A 67 -12.22 8.76 2.72
CA VAL A 67 -13.34 8.84 1.77
C VAL A 67 -13.81 10.29 1.59
N ASP A 68 -14.00 11.03 2.69
CA ASP A 68 -14.43 12.43 2.66
C ASP A 68 -13.41 13.30 1.90
N ALA A 69 -12.11 13.08 2.09
CA ALA A 69 -11.06 13.80 1.38
C ALA A 69 -10.98 13.44 -0.11
N CYS A 70 -11.16 12.17 -0.46
CA CYS A 70 -11.15 11.71 -1.85
C CYS A 70 -12.39 12.17 -2.63
N SER A 71 -13.53 12.32 -1.95
CA SER A 71 -14.82 12.69 -2.54
C SER A 71 -15.19 14.15 -2.33
N ASP A 72 -14.21 15.03 -2.06
CA ASP A 72 -14.47 16.47 -1.90
C ASP A 72 -15.11 17.04 -3.16
N SER A 73 -16.40 17.40 -3.05
CA SER A 73 -17.24 17.94 -4.12
C SER A 73 -16.67 19.19 -4.81
N ARG A 74 -15.71 19.88 -4.17
CA ARG A 74 -15.08 21.10 -4.72
C ARG A 74 -13.91 20.82 -5.67
N GLU A 75 -13.33 19.62 -5.61
CA GLU A 75 -12.03 19.33 -6.26
C GLU A 75 -12.13 18.26 -7.37
N ASP A 76 -13.26 17.56 -7.47
CA ASP A 76 -13.56 16.55 -8.50
C ASP A 76 -12.45 15.49 -8.67
N TYR A 77 -11.90 15.02 -7.54
CA TYR A 77 -10.75 14.11 -7.58
C TYR A 77 -11.08 12.73 -8.15
N LEU A 78 -12.26 12.17 -7.83
CA LEU A 78 -12.65 10.83 -8.29
C LEU A 78 -12.87 10.78 -9.81
N SER A 79 -13.29 11.86 -10.45
CA SER A 79 -13.38 11.90 -11.92
C SER A 79 -12.00 11.88 -12.58
N ARG A 80 -10.98 12.41 -11.89
CA ARG A 80 -9.59 12.44 -12.38
C ARG A 80 -8.83 11.17 -12.06
N VAL A 81 -9.10 10.56 -10.91
CA VAL A 81 -8.50 9.31 -10.42
C VAL A 81 -9.61 8.42 -9.82
N PRO A 82 -10.27 7.58 -10.63
CA PRO A 82 -11.47 6.81 -10.21
C PRO A 82 -11.26 5.81 -9.07
N PHE A 83 -10.01 5.42 -8.81
CA PHE A 83 -9.59 4.49 -7.75
C PHE A 83 -8.80 5.20 -6.63
N LEU A 84 -9.03 6.51 -6.44
CA LEU A 84 -8.27 7.31 -5.47
C LEU A 84 -8.43 6.81 -4.04
N ILE A 85 -9.60 6.28 -3.66
CA ILE A 85 -9.83 5.76 -2.31
C ILE A 85 -8.89 4.57 -2.06
N GLU A 86 -8.87 3.58 -2.95
CA GLU A 86 -7.98 2.43 -2.87
C GLU A 86 -6.51 2.85 -2.86
N LEU A 87 -6.15 3.82 -3.72
CA LEU A 87 -4.79 4.35 -3.83
C LEU A 87 -4.35 5.07 -2.56
N GLU A 88 -5.20 5.89 -1.96
CA GLU A 88 -4.89 6.62 -0.72
C GLU A 88 -4.76 5.69 0.48
N VAL A 89 -5.60 4.65 0.57
CA VAL A 89 -5.43 3.62 1.61
C VAL A 89 -4.09 2.89 1.43
N ALA A 90 -3.77 2.44 0.22
CA ALA A 90 -2.49 1.77 -0.06
C ALA A 90 -1.29 2.68 0.25
N LYS A 91 -1.39 3.97 -0.08
CA LYS A 91 -0.36 4.97 0.24
C LYS A 91 -0.20 5.14 1.75
N ILE A 92 -1.26 5.44 2.50
CA ILE A 92 -1.19 5.63 3.95
C ILE A 92 -0.64 4.37 4.64
N TRP A 93 -1.04 3.19 4.17
CA TRP A 93 -0.51 1.92 4.65
C TRP A 93 1.01 1.83 4.45
N SER A 94 1.52 2.17 3.27
CA SER A 94 2.96 2.16 2.99
C SER A 94 3.73 3.24 3.75
N GLU A 95 3.10 4.37 4.05
CA GLU A 95 3.72 5.54 4.69
C GLU A 95 3.83 5.40 6.21
N SER A 96 2.74 4.97 6.84
CA SER A 96 2.60 5.07 8.30
C SER A 96 2.01 3.83 8.94
N ARG A 97 1.56 2.84 8.16
CA ARG A 97 0.77 1.71 8.67
C ARG A 97 -0.51 2.12 9.43
N PHE A 98 -1.01 3.33 9.16
CA PHE A 98 -2.10 4.01 9.89
C PHE A 98 -1.74 4.50 11.30
N GLU A 99 -0.45 4.67 11.61
CA GLU A 99 0.00 5.30 12.86
C GLU A 99 0.01 6.83 12.72
N TRP A 100 -0.88 7.51 13.45
CA TRP A 100 -1.08 8.95 13.32
C TRP A 100 0.12 9.79 13.79
N ASP A 101 0.96 9.22 14.63
CA ASP A 101 2.15 9.81 15.23
C ASP A 101 3.45 9.33 14.57
N SER A 102 3.36 8.61 13.44
CA SER A 102 4.52 8.13 12.70
C SER A 102 5.43 9.28 12.25
N VAL A 103 6.74 9.11 12.44
CA VAL A 103 7.77 10.03 11.99
C VAL A 103 8.92 9.27 11.33
N SER A 104 9.28 9.63 10.10
CA SER A 104 10.41 9.02 9.39
C SER A 104 11.76 9.56 9.85
N SER A 105 12.84 8.84 9.55
CA SER A 105 14.22 9.31 9.73
C SER A 105 14.58 10.51 8.86
N ALA A 106 13.72 10.90 7.92
CA ALA A 106 13.84 12.09 7.10
C ALA A 106 13.02 13.28 7.63
N GLY A 107 12.21 13.09 8.67
CA GLY A 107 11.36 14.13 9.27
C GLY A 107 9.97 14.27 8.64
N ALA A 108 9.56 13.32 7.81
CA ALA A 108 8.18 13.18 7.36
C ALA A 108 7.30 12.75 8.54
N ALA A 109 6.07 13.25 8.64
CA ALA A 109 5.22 13.03 9.81
C ALA A 109 3.74 12.77 9.48
N GLY A 110 3.09 12.02 10.36
CA GLY A 110 1.67 11.68 10.31
C GLY A 110 1.31 10.56 9.35
N LEU A 111 0.00 10.33 9.18
CA LEU A 111 -0.52 9.27 8.29
C LEU A 111 -0.07 9.45 6.85
N GLN A 112 0.06 10.70 6.43
CA GLN A 112 0.41 11.12 5.08
C GLN A 112 1.91 11.37 4.88
N GLN A 113 2.73 11.17 5.93
CA GLN A 113 4.18 11.39 5.93
C GLN A 113 4.58 12.69 5.21
N LEU A 114 3.94 13.80 5.58
CA LEU A 114 4.25 15.09 4.97
C LEU A 114 5.57 15.63 5.54
N MET A 115 6.48 16.03 4.66
CA MET A 115 7.66 16.81 5.03
C MET A 115 7.23 18.18 5.56
N ALA A 116 7.93 18.73 6.56
CA ALA A 116 7.59 20.03 7.14
C ALA A 116 7.48 21.17 6.11
N PRO A 117 8.40 21.32 5.13
CA PRO A 117 8.25 22.31 4.05
C PRO A 117 7.00 22.10 3.20
N THR A 118 6.67 20.84 2.87
CA THR A 118 5.47 20.49 2.09
C THR A 118 4.21 20.85 2.85
N ALA A 119 4.12 20.50 4.14
CA ALA A 119 2.98 20.87 4.99
C ALA A 119 2.79 22.40 5.03
N ARG A 120 3.88 23.16 5.24
CA ARG A 120 3.84 24.63 5.23
C ARG A 120 3.42 25.20 3.87
N GLN A 121 3.82 24.59 2.75
CA GLN A 121 3.38 24.99 1.42
C GLN A 121 1.85 24.90 1.26
N TYR A 122 1.21 23.94 1.93
CA TYR A 122 -0.25 23.80 1.96
C TYR A 122 -0.91 24.55 3.13
N GLY A 123 -0.18 25.38 3.86
CA GLY A 123 -0.71 26.19 4.95
C GLY A 123 -0.90 25.45 6.27
N LEU A 124 -0.36 24.22 6.43
CA LEU A 124 -0.41 23.52 7.70
C LEU A 124 0.59 24.14 8.69
N PRO A 125 0.16 24.42 9.94
CA PRO A 125 1.07 24.80 11.01
C PRO A 125 2.13 23.73 11.24
N VAL A 126 3.41 24.14 11.18
CA VAL A 126 4.57 23.37 11.66
C VAL A 126 5.52 24.36 12.34
N VAL A 127 5.19 24.68 13.58
CA VAL A 127 5.85 25.70 14.41
C VAL A 127 7.24 25.21 14.81
N LYS A 128 8.22 26.10 14.72
CA LYS A 128 9.59 25.80 15.18
C LYS A 128 9.58 25.59 16.70
N SER A 129 10.22 24.52 17.17
CA SER A 129 10.43 24.24 18.58
C SER A 129 11.84 23.73 18.82
N ALA A 130 12.28 23.71 20.09
CA ALA A 130 13.60 23.18 20.44
C ALA A 130 13.72 21.69 20.09
N GLU A 131 12.67 20.91 20.31
CA GLU A 131 12.64 19.47 20.02
C GLU A 131 12.72 19.22 18.51
N LEU A 132 11.92 19.96 17.72
CA LEU A 132 11.96 19.83 16.26
C LEU A 132 13.30 20.28 15.69
N ALA A 133 13.89 21.36 16.21
CA ALA A 133 15.21 21.83 15.79
C ALA A 133 16.32 20.82 16.13
N ASN A 134 16.26 20.19 17.30
CA ASN A 134 17.18 19.11 17.69
C ASN A 134 17.03 17.89 16.77
N PHE A 135 15.80 17.49 16.46
CA PHE A 135 15.52 16.40 15.54
C PHE A 135 16.04 16.70 14.12
N ASP A 136 15.74 17.89 13.58
CA ASP A 136 16.25 18.34 12.27
C ASP A 136 17.79 18.32 12.23
N ALA A 137 18.46 18.79 13.30
CA ALA A 137 19.91 18.76 13.41
C ALA A 137 20.46 17.31 13.45
N ALA A 138 19.79 16.40 14.16
CA ALA A 138 20.18 15.00 14.21
C ALA A 138 20.02 14.30 12.85
N ILE A 139 18.97 14.64 12.08
CA ILE A 139 18.79 14.17 10.70
C ILE A 139 19.98 14.59 9.83
N VAL A 140 20.38 15.86 9.90
CA VAL A 140 21.51 16.40 9.12
C VAL A 140 22.80 15.66 9.47
N ARG A 141 23.14 15.55 10.76
CA ARG A 141 24.35 14.84 11.22
C ARG A 141 24.38 13.38 10.78
N TYR A 142 23.25 12.68 10.88
CA TYR A 142 23.17 11.29 10.42
C TYR A 142 23.38 11.19 8.89
N ARG A 143 22.77 12.08 8.10
CA ARG A 143 22.97 12.12 6.65
C ARG A 143 24.42 12.39 6.26
N GLU A 144 25.06 13.35 6.91
CA GLU A 144 26.48 13.68 6.70
C GLU A 144 27.37 12.46 6.99
N SER A 145 27.22 11.85 8.17
CA SER A 145 27.99 10.66 8.53
C SER A 145 27.77 9.47 7.58
N LYS A 146 26.53 9.29 7.07
CA LYS A 146 26.21 8.27 6.06
C LYS A 146 26.92 8.57 4.74
N ALA A 147 26.95 9.84 4.31
CA ALA A 147 27.60 10.27 3.08
C ALA A 147 29.14 10.10 3.16
N GLU A 148 29.74 10.49 4.28
CA GLU A 148 31.19 10.31 4.52
C GLU A 148 31.60 8.83 4.49
N ALA A 149 30.84 7.96 5.18
CA ALA A 149 31.10 6.53 5.18
C ALA A 149 30.94 5.91 3.79
N ALA A 150 29.94 6.36 3.01
CA ALA A 150 29.74 5.92 1.63
C ALA A 150 30.89 6.36 0.71
N ALA A 151 31.34 7.61 0.83
CA ALA A 151 32.46 8.14 0.05
C ALA A 151 33.76 7.37 0.37
N ARG A 152 34.02 7.08 1.65
CA ARG A 152 35.20 6.29 2.05
C ARG A 152 35.13 4.85 1.56
N ARG A 153 33.95 4.23 1.57
CA ARG A 153 33.73 2.89 1.02
C ARG A 153 34.00 2.84 -0.49
N GLN A 154 33.57 3.86 -1.22
CA GLN A 154 33.85 3.96 -2.66
C GLN A 154 35.36 4.12 -2.93
N GLN A 155 36.06 4.93 -2.12
CA GLN A 155 37.51 5.06 -2.22
C GLN A 155 38.21 3.71 -1.98
N LEU A 156 37.80 2.96 -0.96
CA LEU A 156 38.34 1.63 -0.67
C LEU A 156 38.12 0.66 -1.84
N TYR A 157 36.92 0.67 -2.43
CA TYR A 157 36.59 -0.14 -3.59
C TYR A 157 37.53 0.14 -4.78
N ILE A 158 37.69 1.42 -5.14
CA ILE A 158 38.59 1.85 -6.22
C ILE A 158 40.04 1.40 -5.96
N LEU A 159 40.53 1.56 -4.72
CA LEU A 159 41.88 1.10 -4.35
C LEU A 159 42.02 -0.42 -4.51
N SER A 160 41.01 -1.19 -4.11
CA SER A 160 41.03 -2.65 -4.22
C SER A 160 40.94 -3.16 -5.66
N GLU A 161 40.20 -2.48 -6.54
CA GLU A 161 40.07 -2.87 -7.96
C GLU A 161 41.25 -2.41 -8.83
N SER A 162 41.99 -1.39 -8.42
CA SER A 162 43.16 -0.90 -9.16
C SER A 162 44.36 -1.88 -9.19
N GLY A 163 44.29 -2.99 -8.46
CA GLY A 163 45.33 -4.00 -8.37
C GLY A 163 45.32 -5.00 -9.54
N VAL A 164 45.76 -4.58 -10.73
CA VAL A 164 46.13 -5.52 -11.81
C VAL A 164 47.63 -5.80 -11.70
N GLY A 165 48.01 -6.97 -11.19
CA GLY A 165 49.41 -7.38 -10.93
C GLY A 165 49.82 -7.31 -9.45
N GLY A 166 51.03 -7.79 -9.13
CA GLY A 166 51.51 -7.95 -7.74
C GLY A 166 51.37 -6.68 -6.89
N MET A 167 50.67 -6.79 -5.74
CA MET A 167 50.40 -5.65 -4.86
C MET A 167 51.69 -5.03 -4.33
N LYS A 168 51.91 -3.75 -4.67
CA LYS A 168 53.03 -2.96 -4.12
C LYS A 168 52.76 -2.66 -2.63
N PRO A 169 53.78 -2.70 -1.74
CA PRO A 169 53.61 -2.41 -0.30
C PRO A 169 52.87 -1.10 0.01
N MET A 170 53.14 -0.03 -0.75
CA MET A 170 52.48 1.27 -0.58
C MET A 170 50.96 1.23 -0.87
N LEU A 171 50.49 0.32 -1.73
CA LEU A 171 49.05 0.15 -1.98
C LEU A 171 48.37 -0.55 -0.79
N ILE A 172 49.04 -1.52 -0.19
CA ILE A 172 48.56 -2.25 1.00
C ILE A 172 48.38 -1.28 2.18
N GLU A 173 49.36 -0.40 2.41
CA GLU A 173 49.29 0.63 3.45
C GLU A 173 48.07 1.55 3.26
N ARG A 174 47.88 2.10 2.06
CA ARG A 174 46.72 2.95 1.74
C ARG A 174 45.38 2.24 1.90
N ILE A 175 45.31 0.95 1.56
CA ILE A 175 44.11 0.13 1.76
C ILE A 175 43.82 -0.01 3.27
N ASN A 176 44.84 -0.28 4.08
CA ASN A 176 44.69 -0.43 5.53
C ASN A 176 44.27 0.89 6.19
N GLU A 177 44.88 2.02 5.80
CA GLU A 177 44.46 3.35 6.27
C GLU A 177 43.00 3.65 5.91
N ALA A 178 42.58 3.34 4.68
CA ALA A 178 41.20 3.54 4.24
C ALA A 178 40.21 2.64 5.00
N ARG A 179 40.61 1.41 5.35
CA ARG A 179 39.82 0.49 6.18
C ARG A 179 39.65 1.00 7.60
N ILE A 180 40.73 1.44 8.24
CA ILE A 180 40.67 2.00 9.61
C ILE A 180 39.77 3.25 9.62
N ALA A 181 39.97 4.17 8.67
CA ALA A 181 39.14 5.36 8.56
C ALA A 181 37.66 5.03 8.30
N LEU A 182 37.36 3.99 7.51
CA LEU A 182 35.98 3.54 7.28
C LEU A 182 35.35 2.99 8.57
N GLU A 183 36.12 2.28 9.39
CA GLU A 183 35.64 1.76 10.67
C GLU A 183 35.29 2.88 11.64
N ASP A 184 36.16 3.89 11.78
CA ASP A 184 35.88 5.08 12.59
C ASP A 184 34.63 5.83 12.10
N LEU A 185 34.45 5.96 10.78
CA LEU A 185 33.26 6.56 10.19
C LEU A 185 32.00 5.73 10.46
N ASN A 186 32.09 4.39 10.45
CA ASN A 186 30.97 3.53 10.81
C ASN A 186 30.57 3.70 12.28
N ILE A 187 31.53 3.81 13.20
CA ILE A 187 31.28 4.09 14.62
C ILE A 187 30.56 5.43 14.79
N LYS A 188 31.07 6.50 14.15
CA LYS A 188 30.45 7.83 14.16
C LYS A 188 29.03 7.81 13.59
N ARG A 189 28.82 7.10 12.49
CA ARG A 189 27.50 6.92 11.85
C ARG A 189 26.52 6.20 12.79
N THR A 190 26.96 5.16 13.49
CA THR A 190 26.15 4.44 14.47
C THR A 190 25.75 5.36 15.62
N ALA A 191 26.70 6.12 16.18
CA ALA A 191 26.39 7.12 17.22
C ALA A 191 25.40 8.19 16.73
N ALA A 192 25.60 8.70 15.50
CA ALA A 192 24.68 9.67 14.89
C ALA A 192 23.27 9.09 14.69
N TYR A 193 23.16 7.79 14.34
CA TYR A 193 21.87 7.11 14.22
C TYR A 193 21.15 6.98 15.57
N HIS A 194 21.86 6.61 16.65
CA HIS A 194 21.25 6.56 17.98
C HIS A 194 20.78 7.93 18.46
N ASN A 195 21.56 8.98 18.21
CA ASN A 195 21.16 10.35 18.50
C ASN A 195 19.92 10.78 17.69
N LEU A 196 19.83 10.38 16.42
CA LEU A 196 18.66 10.59 15.59
C LEU A 196 17.41 9.89 16.16
N GLN A 197 17.52 8.63 16.58
CA GLN A 197 16.41 7.90 17.20
C GLN A 197 15.95 8.59 18.49
N ALA A 198 16.88 8.93 19.39
CA ALA A 198 16.55 9.61 20.65
C ALA A 198 15.88 10.98 20.42
N ALA A 199 16.37 11.78 19.47
CA ALA A 199 15.77 13.07 19.13
C ALA A 199 14.38 12.92 18.50
N LYS A 200 14.18 11.90 17.66
CA LYS A 200 12.88 11.54 17.07
C LYS A 200 11.89 11.13 18.16
N ASP A 201 12.30 10.24 19.06
CA ASP A 201 11.43 9.70 20.11
C ASP A 201 10.98 10.81 21.06
N LEU A 202 11.89 11.68 21.48
CA LEU A 202 11.55 12.87 22.28
C LEU A 202 10.55 13.80 21.56
N TYR A 203 10.73 13.99 20.24
CA TYR A 203 9.80 14.79 19.44
C TYR A 203 8.41 14.15 19.40
N VAL A 204 8.32 12.84 19.16
CA VAL A 204 7.06 12.09 19.13
C VAL A 204 6.39 12.06 20.50
N GLU A 205 7.12 11.84 21.59
CA GLU A 205 6.59 11.89 22.96
C GLU A 205 5.97 13.25 23.29
N THR A 206 6.66 14.32 22.89
CA THR A 206 6.15 15.69 23.04
C THR A 206 4.83 15.88 22.29
N ILE A 207 4.69 15.31 21.10
CA ILE A 207 3.46 15.35 20.30
C ILE A 207 2.35 14.47 20.92
N ARG A 208 2.69 13.30 21.45
CA ARG A 208 1.76 12.38 22.12
C ARG A 208 1.16 13.00 23.38
N GLY A 209 1.94 13.81 24.10
CA GLY A 209 1.47 14.54 25.28
C GLY A 209 0.47 15.67 25.00
N MET A 210 0.22 16.00 23.73
CA MET A 210 -0.68 17.10 23.35
C MET A 210 -2.08 16.60 23.02
N THR A 211 -3.09 17.44 23.30
CA THR A 211 -4.42 17.30 22.73
C THR A 211 -4.40 17.54 21.21
N GLU A 212 -5.40 17.04 20.50
CA GLU A 212 -5.51 17.26 19.04
C GLU A 212 -5.54 18.76 18.66
N LYS A 213 -6.21 19.59 19.47
CA LYS A 213 -6.27 21.05 19.27
C LYS A 213 -4.90 21.71 19.41
N GLU A 214 -4.07 21.26 20.36
CA GLU A 214 -2.71 21.75 20.54
C GLU A 214 -1.81 21.28 19.39
N ARG A 215 -1.91 20.01 18.98
CA ARG A 215 -1.23 19.49 17.80
C ARG A 215 -1.58 20.31 16.56
N GLY A 216 -2.86 20.63 16.34
CA GLY A 216 -3.31 21.45 15.21
C GLY A 216 -2.68 22.84 15.16
N LYS A 217 -2.27 23.41 16.31
CA LYS A 217 -1.55 24.69 16.38
C LYS A 217 -0.04 24.52 16.26
N LYS A 218 0.53 23.46 16.84
CA LYS A 218 1.98 23.23 16.89
C LYS A 218 2.51 22.53 15.63
N ASP A 219 1.99 21.36 15.31
CA ASP A 219 2.33 20.61 14.11
C ASP A 219 1.10 19.82 13.61
N ALA A 220 0.39 20.40 12.66
CA ALA A 220 -0.86 19.86 12.12
C ALA A 220 -0.65 18.58 11.30
N ARG A 221 0.59 18.18 11.01
CA ARG A 221 0.90 16.87 10.42
C ARG A 221 0.50 15.72 11.34
N PHE A 222 0.23 15.97 12.62
CA PHE A 222 -0.25 14.98 13.58
C PHE A 222 -1.76 15.07 13.89
N VAL A 223 -2.52 15.77 13.03
CA VAL A 223 -3.98 15.85 13.12
C VAL A 223 -4.62 15.23 11.87
N PRO A 224 -5.08 13.97 11.91
CA PRO A 224 -5.62 13.24 10.75
C PRO A 224 -6.64 14.03 9.94
N ALA A 225 -7.60 14.67 10.62
CA ALA A 225 -8.65 15.46 9.97
C ALA A 225 -8.12 16.67 9.16
N ILE A 226 -6.91 17.15 9.46
CA ILE A 226 -6.28 18.28 8.76
C ILE A 226 -5.34 17.78 7.66
N HIS A 227 -4.47 16.83 7.97
CA HIS A 227 -3.41 16.44 7.03
C HIS A 227 -3.85 15.43 5.97
N ILE A 228 -4.88 14.60 6.21
CA ILE A 228 -5.39 13.66 5.20
C ILE A 228 -5.84 14.42 3.93
N PRO A 229 -6.74 15.43 4.00
CA PRO A 229 -7.12 16.21 2.82
C PRO A 229 -5.94 16.82 2.06
N VAL A 230 -4.91 17.28 2.78
CA VAL A 230 -3.71 17.86 2.16
C VAL A 230 -2.84 16.82 1.47
N GLY A 231 -2.68 15.64 2.07
CA GLY A 231 -1.96 14.53 1.43
C GLY A 231 -2.65 14.02 0.17
N VAL A 232 -3.99 13.91 0.19
CA VAL A 232 -4.81 13.58 -0.99
C VAL A 232 -4.60 14.63 -2.09
N LYS A 233 -4.74 15.91 -1.74
CA LYS A 233 -4.52 17.03 -2.66
C LYS A 233 -3.12 17.00 -3.27
N HIS A 234 -2.11 16.72 -2.47
CA HIS A 234 -0.73 16.63 -2.94
C HIS A 234 -0.51 15.46 -3.91
N LEU A 235 -1.05 14.29 -3.61
CA LEU A 235 -0.95 13.13 -4.51
C LEU A 235 -1.65 13.40 -5.84
N VAL A 236 -2.90 13.87 -5.82
CA VAL A 236 -3.66 14.15 -7.05
C VAL A 236 -2.98 15.24 -7.88
N ARG A 237 -2.42 16.27 -7.24
CA ARG A 237 -1.57 17.26 -7.91
C ARG A 237 -0.39 16.59 -8.62
N ASN A 238 0.36 15.73 -7.93
CA ASN A 238 1.51 15.05 -8.53
C ASN A 238 1.12 14.18 -9.74
N ILE A 239 0.05 13.38 -9.62
CA ILE A 239 -0.47 12.54 -10.72
C ILE A 239 -0.85 13.43 -11.92
N THR A 240 -1.54 14.54 -11.66
CA THR A 240 -2.03 15.45 -12.71
C THR A 240 -0.89 16.20 -13.39
N GLU A 241 0.08 16.68 -12.62
CA GLU A 241 1.24 17.37 -13.18
C GLU A 241 2.14 16.42 -13.98
N CYS A 242 2.28 15.17 -13.55
CA CYS A 242 2.92 14.13 -14.35
C CYS A 242 2.15 13.89 -15.65
N ARG A 243 0.81 13.77 -15.61
CA ARG A 243 0.00 13.60 -16.81
C ARG A 243 0.12 14.77 -17.78
N LYS A 244 0.14 16.01 -17.29
CA LYS A 244 0.36 17.20 -18.13
C LYS A 244 1.73 17.20 -18.79
N TYR A 245 2.77 16.78 -18.05
CA TYR A 245 4.14 16.84 -18.53
C TYR A 245 4.50 15.68 -19.47
N PHE A 246 4.09 14.46 -19.13
CA PHE A 246 4.46 13.24 -19.87
C PHE A 246 3.37 12.75 -20.83
N GLY A 247 2.15 13.28 -20.74
CA GLY A 247 1.00 12.75 -21.45
C GLY A 247 0.56 11.36 -20.98
N GLY A 248 -0.25 10.71 -21.80
CA GLY A 248 -0.73 9.36 -21.58
C GLY A 248 -1.91 9.24 -20.59
N PRO A 249 -2.32 7.99 -20.32
CA PRO A 249 -3.49 7.69 -19.51
C PRO A 249 -3.20 7.94 -18.01
N VAL A 250 -4.24 8.04 -17.17
CA VAL A 250 -4.09 8.36 -15.73
C VAL A 250 -3.27 7.29 -15.02
N GLU A 251 -3.44 6.05 -15.43
CA GLU A 251 -2.81 4.82 -14.98
C GLU A 251 -1.29 4.91 -15.00
N MET A 252 -0.71 5.33 -16.12
CA MET A 252 0.74 5.54 -16.24
C MET A 252 1.24 6.62 -15.28
N ASN A 253 0.40 7.63 -15.04
CA ASN A 253 0.76 8.78 -14.23
C ASN A 253 0.51 8.57 -12.74
N VAL A 254 -0.19 7.52 -12.34
CA VAL A 254 -0.29 7.07 -10.94
C VAL A 254 1.09 6.61 -10.45
N TRP A 255 1.78 5.76 -11.21
CA TRP A 255 3.16 5.36 -10.89
C TRP A 255 4.09 6.57 -10.72
N ARG A 256 4.04 7.52 -11.67
CA ARG A 256 4.85 8.74 -11.63
C ARG A 256 4.45 9.68 -10.50
N GLY A 257 3.15 9.77 -10.21
CA GLY A 257 2.60 10.60 -9.14
C GLY A 257 2.99 10.10 -7.75
N ILE A 258 2.98 8.78 -7.53
CA ILE A 258 3.47 8.13 -6.32
C ILE A 258 4.99 8.34 -6.20
N ALA A 259 5.74 8.11 -7.27
CA ALA A 259 7.18 8.40 -7.29
C ALA A 259 7.48 9.87 -6.96
N ALA A 260 6.67 10.80 -7.48
CA ALA A 260 6.78 12.22 -7.21
C ALA A 260 6.40 12.59 -5.77
N TYR A 261 5.51 11.83 -5.14
CA TYR A 261 5.15 11.99 -3.73
C TYR A 261 6.35 11.70 -2.82
N ASN A 262 7.09 10.62 -3.07
CA ASN A 262 8.28 10.25 -2.30
C ASN A 262 9.54 11.05 -2.70
N ALA A 263 9.83 11.14 -4.00
CA ALA A 263 11.10 11.67 -4.51
C ALA A 263 11.05 13.14 -4.95
N GLY A 264 9.86 13.72 -5.02
CA GLY A 264 9.62 15.08 -5.52
C GLY A 264 9.34 15.12 -7.04
N LEU A 265 8.34 15.92 -7.42
CA LEU A 265 7.89 16.09 -8.82
C LEU A 265 9.01 16.53 -9.76
N SER A 266 9.86 17.48 -9.34
CA SER A 266 10.97 17.96 -10.17
C SER A 266 11.94 16.83 -10.53
N ARG A 267 12.22 15.94 -9.57
CA ARG A 267 13.13 14.82 -9.78
C ARG A 267 12.56 13.81 -10.78
N VAL A 268 11.27 13.49 -10.66
CA VAL A 268 10.55 12.65 -11.64
C VAL A 268 10.64 13.26 -13.04
N LYS A 269 10.43 14.58 -13.18
CA LYS A 269 10.58 15.28 -14.47
C LYS A 269 12.00 15.21 -15.03
N THR A 270 13.01 15.49 -14.20
CA THR A 270 14.43 15.43 -14.60
C THR A 270 14.85 14.04 -15.07
N TRP A 271 14.33 12.99 -14.44
CA TRP A 271 14.62 11.60 -14.79
C TRP A 271 13.82 11.08 -15.99
N GLY A 272 12.95 11.91 -16.60
CA GLY A 272 12.09 11.47 -17.70
C GLY A 272 11.02 10.46 -17.28
N GLY A 273 10.70 10.38 -15.98
CA GLY A 273 9.77 9.38 -15.45
C GLY A 273 10.21 8.88 -14.08
N PHE A 274 10.47 7.59 -13.96
CA PHE A 274 10.68 6.93 -12.67
C PHE A 274 12.14 7.04 -12.19
N PRO A 275 12.42 7.74 -11.07
CA PRO A 275 13.79 7.87 -10.57
C PRO A 275 14.35 6.53 -10.10
N PHE A 276 15.61 6.22 -10.45
CA PHE A 276 16.33 5.04 -9.97
C PHE A 276 16.92 5.30 -8.57
N ILE A 277 16.03 5.57 -7.62
CA ILE A 277 16.33 5.69 -6.20
C ILE A 277 15.71 4.48 -5.53
N GLU A 278 16.55 3.66 -4.90
CA GLU A 278 16.13 2.39 -4.28
C GLU A 278 14.87 2.54 -3.42
N GLU A 279 14.85 3.50 -2.50
CA GLU A 279 13.69 3.80 -1.65
C GLU A 279 12.43 4.11 -2.47
N THR A 280 12.53 4.97 -3.48
CA THR A 280 11.41 5.35 -4.36
C THR A 280 10.91 4.17 -5.18
N ILE A 281 11.82 3.29 -5.63
CA ILE A 281 11.48 2.05 -6.35
C ILE A 281 10.63 1.16 -5.44
N TYR A 282 11.12 0.84 -4.25
CA TYR A 282 10.40 -0.02 -3.31
C TYR A 282 9.09 0.59 -2.85
N TYR A 283 9.09 1.87 -2.49
CA TYR A 283 7.90 2.63 -2.09
C TYR A 283 6.80 2.55 -3.14
N THR A 284 7.13 2.87 -4.40
CA THR A 284 6.13 2.86 -5.46
C THR A 284 5.65 1.45 -5.78
N ARG A 285 6.56 0.47 -5.81
CA ARG A 285 6.19 -0.94 -6.06
C ARG A 285 5.24 -1.46 -5.00
N ASN A 286 5.45 -1.16 -3.73
CA ASN A 286 4.60 -1.60 -2.64
C ASN A 286 3.19 -1.03 -2.77
N ILE A 287 3.07 0.29 -2.96
CA ILE A 287 1.76 0.95 -3.11
C ILE A 287 1.01 0.44 -4.33
N ILE A 288 1.69 0.30 -5.47
CA ILE A 288 1.03 -0.22 -6.67
C ILE A 288 0.64 -1.69 -6.50
N SER A 289 1.45 -2.48 -5.83
CA SER A 289 1.12 -3.89 -5.55
C SER A 289 -0.17 -4.00 -4.73
N ASP A 290 -0.29 -3.23 -3.65
CA ASP A 290 -1.50 -3.22 -2.80
C ASP A 290 -2.71 -2.65 -3.55
N LEU A 291 -2.52 -1.58 -4.33
CA LEU A 291 -3.57 -1.01 -5.16
C LEU A 291 -4.07 -2.01 -6.21
N THR A 292 -3.16 -2.67 -6.92
CA THR A 292 -3.49 -3.61 -8.00
C THR A 292 -4.27 -4.79 -7.43
N ARG A 293 -3.79 -5.39 -6.33
CA ARG A 293 -4.53 -6.44 -5.61
C ARG A 293 -5.91 -5.97 -5.16
N SER A 294 -6.02 -4.75 -4.64
CA SER A 294 -7.31 -4.17 -4.22
C SER A 294 -8.27 -3.98 -5.38
N LEU A 295 -7.78 -3.57 -6.56
CA LEU A 295 -8.60 -3.42 -7.76
C LEU A 295 -9.01 -4.75 -8.38
N GLU A 296 -8.13 -5.76 -8.33
CA GLU A 296 -8.48 -7.13 -8.72
C GLU A 296 -9.59 -7.70 -7.83
N MET A 297 -9.45 -7.54 -6.51
CA MET A 297 -10.50 -7.92 -5.58
C MET A 297 -11.78 -7.13 -5.83
N LYS A 298 -11.69 -5.81 -6.09
CA LYS A 298 -12.87 -4.98 -6.41
C LYS A 298 -13.62 -5.52 -7.62
N SER A 299 -12.89 -5.88 -8.67
CA SER A 299 -13.44 -6.52 -9.86
C SER A 299 -14.14 -7.84 -9.52
N ALA A 300 -13.47 -8.73 -8.77
CA ALA A 300 -14.05 -10.01 -8.36
C ALA A 300 -15.33 -9.83 -7.51
N TYR A 301 -15.31 -8.95 -6.51
CA TYR A 301 -16.47 -8.62 -5.68
C TYR A 301 -17.63 -8.06 -6.50
N SER A 302 -17.36 -7.27 -7.54
CA SER A 302 -18.40 -6.70 -8.41
C SER A 302 -19.21 -7.75 -9.18
N THR A 303 -18.67 -8.96 -9.36
CA THR A 303 -19.40 -10.06 -10.02
C THR A 303 -20.44 -10.72 -9.12
N GLY A 304 -20.32 -10.55 -7.80
CA GLY A 304 -21.12 -11.28 -6.81
C GLY A 304 -20.90 -12.80 -6.82
N ASN A 305 -19.90 -13.32 -7.53
CA ASN A 305 -19.58 -14.74 -7.63
C ASN A 305 -18.57 -15.14 -6.53
N PRO A 306 -18.99 -15.88 -5.48
CA PRO A 306 -18.10 -16.23 -4.37
C PRO A 306 -16.89 -17.06 -4.79
N ALA A 307 -17.03 -17.92 -5.80
CA ALA A 307 -15.94 -18.75 -6.28
C ALA A 307 -14.87 -17.92 -7.01
N LEU A 308 -15.28 -16.96 -7.84
CA LEU A 308 -14.32 -16.04 -8.49
C LEU A 308 -13.57 -15.17 -7.47
N ILE A 309 -14.25 -14.76 -6.38
CA ILE A 309 -13.62 -14.05 -5.26
C ILE A 309 -12.55 -14.91 -4.61
N ALA A 310 -12.84 -16.19 -4.33
CA ALA A 310 -11.90 -17.13 -3.74
C ALA A 310 -10.72 -17.45 -4.67
N GLU A 311 -10.98 -17.68 -5.97
CA GLU A 311 -9.96 -17.91 -7.00
C GLU A 311 -9.03 -16.70 -7.12
N THR A 312 -9.59 -15.49 -7.08
CA THR A 312 -8.82 -14.24 -7.09
C THR A 312 -7.94 -14.16 -5.84
N ARG A 313 -8.50 -14.35 -4.64
CA ARG A 313 -7.74 -14.37 -3.37
C ARG A 313 -6.55 -15.32 -3.44
N LYS A 314 -6.74 -16.54 -3.96
CA LYS A 314 -5.65 -17.50 -4.16
C LYS A 314 -4.57 -16.96 -5.10
N ARG A 315 -4.98 -16.53 -6.29
CA ARG A 315 -4.06 -16.06 -7.35
C ARG A 315 -3.19 -14.89 -6.90
N ILE A 316 -3.72 -13.98 -6.08
CA ILE A 316 -2.95 -12.83 -5.55
C ILE A 316 -2.27 -13.09 -4.20
N GLY A 317 -2.31 -14.33 -3.70
CA GLY A 317 -1.60 -14.77 -2.49
C GLY A 317 -2.23 -14.27 -1.18
N LEU A 318 -3.54 -14.04 -1.15
CA LEU A 318 -4.26 -13.72 0.08
C LEU A 318 -4.60 -15.00 0.88
N ARG A 319 -4.69 -14.85 2.20
CA ARG A 319 -5.03 -15.96 3.10
C ARG A 319 -6.48 -16.40 2.91
N GLU A 320 -6.75 -17.67 3.24
CA GLU A 320 -8.09 -18.28 3.25
C GLU A 320 -8.85 -18.17 1.91
N PRO A 321 -8.33 -18.79 0.83
CA PRO A 321 -8.99 -18.78 -0.48
C PRO A 321 -10.12 -19.82 -0.53
N PHE A 322 -11.15 -19.62 0.30
CA PHE A 322 -12.36 -20.44 0.27
C PHE A 322 -13.60 -19.58 0.06
N PHE A 323 -14.66 -20.19 -0.45
CA PHE A 323 -15.98 -19.60 -0.44
C PHE A 323 -16.97 -20.49 0.31
N VAL A 324 -18.02 -19.87 0.85
CA VAL A 324 -19.08 -20.61 1.53
C VAL A 324 -20.15 -20.98 0.51
N TYR A 325 -20.41 -22.28 0.38
CA TYR A 325 -21.54 -22.82 -0.35
C TYR A 325 -22.68 -23.09 0.62
N VAL A 326 -23.85 -22.49 0.36
CA VAL A 326 -25.08 -22.74 1.13
C VAL A 326 -25.91 -23.77 0.39
N VAL A 327 -26.18 -24.91 1.04
CA VAL A 327 -26.95 -26.03 0.50
C VAL A 327 -28.36 -25.56 0.16
N LYS A 328 -28.77 -25.80 -1.09
CA LYS A 328 -30.10 -25.47 -1.60
C LYS A 328 -31.01 -26.69 -1.56
N VAL A 329 -32.31 -26.43 -1.56
CA VAL A 329 -33.31 -27.50 -1.70
C VAL A 329 -33.06 -28.30 -2.98
N GLY A 330 -32.92 -29.62 -2.83
CA GLY A 330 -32.63 -30.54 -3.93
C GLY A 330 -31.14 -30.73 -4.25
N ASP A 331 -30.23 -30.11 -3.50
CA ASP A 331 -28.81 -30.46 -3.54
C ASP A 331 -28.56 -31.84 -2.92
N ASN A 332 -27.54 -32.53 -3.43
CA ASN A 332 -26.91 -33.65 -2.77
C ASN A 332 -25.39 -33.43 -2.76
N PHE A 333 -24.72 -34.06 -1.81
CA PHE A 333 -23.29 -33.81 -1.56
C PHE A 333 -22.41 -34.12 -2.78
N PHE A 334 -22.70 -35.20 -3.51
CA PHE A 334 -21.97 -35.55 -4.73
C PHE A 334 -22.11 -34.47 -5.81
N ARG A 335 -23.32 -33.95 -6.03
CA ARG A 335 -23.54 -32.87 -7.01
C ARG A 335 -22.81 -31.59 -6.63
N ILE A 336 -22.77 -31.25 -5.34
CA ILE A 336 -21.99 -30.10 -4.85
C ILE A 336 -20.50 -30.31 -5.18
N LEU A 337 -19.93 -31.47 -4.84
CA LEU A 337 -18.55 -31.80 -5.16
C LEU A 337 -18.28 -31.76 -6.67
N ARG A 338 -19.21 -32.31 -7.47
CA ARG A 338 -19.06 -32.38 -8.91
C ARG A 338 -19.01 -30.98 -9.55
N GLU A 339 -20.00 -30.14 -9.26
CA GLU A 339 -20.15 -28.84 -9.91
C GLU A 339 -19.19 -27.77 -9.36
N GLN A 340 -18.86 -27.83 -8.07
CA GLN A 340 -18.03 -26.80 -7.43
C GLN A 340 -16.54 -27.13 -7.47
N LEU A 341 -16.17 -28.42 -7.59
CA LEU A 341 -14.78 -28.87 -7.54
C LEU A 341 -14.38 -29.72 -8.74
N MET A 342 -15.03 -30.85 -8.97
CA MET A 342 -14.57 -31.84 -9.97
C MET A 342 -14.60 -31.28 -11.40
N GLU A 343 -15.73 -30.76 -11.87
CA GLU A 343 -15.88 -30.22 -13.22
C GLU A 343 -15.08 -28.93 -13.41
N ARG A 344 -14.90 -28.17 -12.33
CA ARG A 344 -14.30 -26.83 -12.38
C ARG A 344 -12.77 -26.87 -12.37
N TYR A 345 -12.18 -27.83 -11.67
CA TYR A 345 -10.73 -27.96 -11.49
C TYR A 345 -10.18 -29.30 -12.01
N ASP A 346 -10.97 -30.06 -12.75
CA ASP A 346 -10.61 -31.37 -13.32
C ASP A 346 -10.09 -32.36 -12.25
N LEU A 347 -10.86 -32.49 -11.16
CA LEU A 347 -10.52 -33.34 -10.01
C LEU A 347 -11.33 -34.64 -9.98
N SER A 348 -10.71 -35.73 -9.54
CA SER A 348 -11.45 -36.92 -9.12
C SER A 348 -12.27 -36.65 -7.86
N TYR A 349 -13.22 -37.54 -7.56
CA TYR A 349 -14.03 -37.44 -6.34
C TYR A 349 -13.17 -37.43 -5.05
N SER A 350 -12.14 -38.29 -4.99
CA SER A 350 -11.23 -38.37 -3.85
C SER A 350 -10.37 -37.12 -3.66
N GLU A 351 -9.96 -36.48 -4.75
CA GLU A 351 -9.21 -35.22 -4.69
C GLU A 351 -10.14 -34.06 -4.27
N ALA A 352 -11.36 -34.01 -4.82
CA ALA A 352 -12.33 -32.98 -4.47
C ALA A 352 -12.69 -32.99 -2.96
N LEU A 353 -12.76 -34.16 -2.32
CA LEU A 353 -12.99 -34.26 -0.87
C LEU A 353 -11.93 -33.52 -0.03
N GLN A 354 -10.70 -33.38 -0.54
CA GLN A 354 -9.64 -32.67 0.16
C GLN A 354 -9.88 -31.17 0.23
N TYR A 355 -10.78 -30.62 -0.60
CA TYR A 355 -11.04 -29.19 -0.75
C TYR A 355 -12.41 -28.74 -0.21
N ILE A 356 -13.18 -29.65 0.39
CA ILE A 356 -14.43 -29.30 1.07
C ILE A 356 -14.29 -29.48 2.58
N ARG A 357 -14.76 -28.50 3.36
CA ARG A 357 -14.82 -28.53 4.81
C ARG A 357 -16.22 -28.15 5.28
N ASP A 358 -16.58 -28.53 6.50
CA ASP A 358 -17.81 -28.06 7.13
C ASP A 358 -17.76 -26.54 7.39
N SER A 359 -18.84 -25.98 7.98
CA SER A 359 -18.94 -24.56 8.29
C SER A 359 -17.87 -24.05 9.26
N GLU A 360 -17.30 -24.93 10.07
CA GLU A 360 -16.26 -24.61 11.06
C GLU A 360 -14.85 -24.75 10.48
N GLY A 361 -14.70 -25.44 9.34
CA GLY A 361 -13.43 -25.69 8.67
C GLY A 361 -12.86 -27.09 8.91
N ASN A 362 -13.63 -28.00 9.51
CA ASN A 362 -13.21 -29.38 9.76
C ASN A 362 -13.42 -30.25 8.52
N ALA A 363 -12.65 -31.34 8.43
CA ALA A 363 -12.78 -32.34 7.37
C ALA A 363 -14.19 -32.94 7.38
N VAL A 364 -14.78 -33.07 6.19
CA VAL A 364 -16.10 -33.68 6.03
C VAL A 364 -15.96 -35.20 5.93
N ASP A 365 -16.77 -35.92 6.70
CA ASP A 365 -16.90 -37.37 6.61
C ASP A 365 -17.95 -37.74 5.54
N PRO A 366 -17.55 -38.22 4.36
CA PRO A 366 -18.47 -38.44 3.24
C PRO A 366 -19.54 -39.50 3.53
N GLU A 367 -19.29 -40.45 4.43
CA GLU A 367 -20.28 -41.46 4.83
C GLU A 367 -21.47 -40.82 5.58
N LYS A 368 -21.21 -39.69 6.26
CA LYS A 368 -22.23 -38.90 6.97
C LYS A 368 -22.93 -37.87 6.09
N MET A 369 -22.53 -37.73 4.82
CA MET A 369 -23.11 -36.75 3.90
C MET A 369 -24.24 -37.32 3.02
N SER A 370 -24.78 -38.48 3.39
CA SER A 370 -25.96 -39.08 2.77
C SER A 370 -27.22 -38.22 2.95
N ILE A 371 -27.26 -37.38 3.99
CA ILE A 371 -28.30 -36.38 4.24
C ILE A 371 -27.63 -35.03 4.51
N ILE A 372 -27.93 -34.04 3.66
CA ILE A 372 -27.54 -32.64 3.87
C ILE A 372 -28.79 -31.78 4.00
N LEU A 373 -28.76 -30.82 4.92
CA LEU A 373 -29.91 -29.97 5.20
C LEU A 373 -29.88 -28.70 4.33
N PRO A 374 -31.04 -28.19 3.87
CA PRO A 374 -31.12 -26.83 3.35
C PRO A 374 -30.52 -25.83 4.36
N ASP A 375 -29.82 -24.83 3.85
CA ASP A 375 -29.09 -23.81 4.62
C ASP A 375 -27.83 -24.30 5.36
N GLN A 376 -27.53 -25.61 5.32
CA GLN A 376 -26.22 -26.11 5.72
C GLN A 376 -25.12 -25.45 4.89
N GLN A 377 -23.97 -25.18 5.52
CA GLN A 377 -22.86 -24.48 4.88
C GLN A 377 -21.62 -25.36 4.77
N PHE A 378 -20.98 -25.30 3.61
CA PHE A 378 -19.67 -25.89 3.38
C PHE A 378 -18.67 -24.80 3.00
N ARG A 379 -17.43 -24.92 3.49
CA ARG A 379 -16.31 -24.13 2.99
C ARG A 379 -15.65 -24.89 1.85
N ILE A 380 -15.61 -24.29 0.67
CA ILE A 380 -14.99 -24.85 -0.53
C ILE A 380 -13.69 -24.09 -0.78
N TYR A 381 -12.57 -24.78 -0.58
CA TYR A 381 -11.22 -24.26 -0.80
C TYR A 381 -10.86 -24.38 -2.28
N VAL A 382 -10.17 -23.37 -2.81
CA VAL A 382 -9.70 -23.40 -4.20
C VAL A 382 -8.46 -24.30 -4.32
N PRO A 383 -8.49 -25.37 -5.14
CA PRO A 383 -7.37 -26.29 -5.34
C PRO A 383 -6.13 -25.62 -5.90
N GLU A 384 -4.93 -26.13 -5.56
CA GLU A 384 -3.62 -25.61 -6.03
C GLU A 384 -3.44 -25.61 -7.56
#